data_AF-A0AAE1T0M0-F1
#
_entry.id   AF-A0AAE1T0M0-F1
#
_cell.length_a   1.000
_cell.length_b   1.000
_cell.length_c   1.000
_cell.angle_alpha   90.00
_cell.angle_beta   90.00
_cell.angle_gamma   90.00
#
_symmetry.space_group_name_H-M   'P 1'
#
loop_
_entity.id
_entity.type
_entity.pdbx_description
1 polymer ?
#
loop_
_entity_poly.entity_id
_entity_poly.type
_entity_poly.pdbx_seq_one_letter_code
_entity_poly.pdbx_strand_id
1 'polypeptide(L)'
;MLDQFYWAERMYWLGVAPEPLGREHLVPDKDEDFYIKEAANMFVRALDCSQSSEVKSRALQISNKLSNELHGLRQTNPGDSNFGPSTLLSVNWVKKDYLESLHNNSPME
;
A
#
# COMPACT_ATOMS: atom_id res chain seq x y z
N MET A 1 -14.29 10.80 -3.82
CA MET A 1 -13.48 11.25 -2.65
C MET A 1 -13.73 10.43 -1.38
N LEU A 2 -14.91 9.78 -1.21
CA LEU A 2 -15.14 8.80 -0.12
C LEU A 2 -14.25 7.55 -0.25
N ASP A 3 -13.93 7.13 -1.46
CA ASP A 3 -13.19 5.88 -1.68
C ASP A 3 -11.73 5.92 -1.22
N GLN A 4 -11.05 7.07 -1.29
CA GLN A 4 -9.62 7.13 -0.97
C GLN A 4 -9.36 6.92 0.53
N PHE A 5 -10.19 7.49 1.40
CA PHE A 5 -10.09 7.30 2.86
C PHE A 5 -10.58 5.91 3.26
N TYR A 6 -11.66 5.44 2.62
CA TYR A 6 -12.14 4.07 2.81
C TYR A 6 -11.06 3.05 2.44
N TRP A 7 -10.43 3.17 1.27
CA TRP A 7 -9.36 2.25 0.86
C TRP A 7 -8.10 2.40 1.72
N ALA A 8 -7.72 3.61 2.13
CA ALA A 8 -6.61 3.81 3.06
C ALA A 8 -6.83 3.05 4.36
N GLU A 9 -8.04 3.15 4.95
CA GLU A 9 -8.42 2.40 6.15
C GLU A 9 -8.35 0.88 5.92
N ARG A 10 -8.87 0.38 4.79
CA ARG A 10 -8.78 -1.05 4.47
C ARG A 10 -7.35 -1.53 4.27
N MET A 11 -6.49 -0.74 3.64
CA MET A 11 -5.08 -1.08 3.46
C MET A 11 -4.32 -1.07 4.80
N TYR A 12 -4.67 -0.14 5.70
CA TYR A 12 -4.14 -0.12 7.05
C TYR A 12 -4.53 -1.37 7.84
N TRP A 13 -5.80 -1.81 7.80
CA TRP A 13 -6.24 -3.05 8.46
C TRP A 13 -5.54 -4.30 7.94
N LEU A 14 -5.14 -4.30 6.67
CA LEU A 14 -4.36 -5.40 6.08
C LEU A 14 -2.87 -5.36 6.48
N GLY A 15 -2.42 -4.27 7.11
CA GLY A 15 -1.03 -4.02 7.48
C GLY A 15 -0.14 -3.66 6.27
N VAL A 16 -0.73 -3.18 5.18
CA VAL A 16 0.00 -2.85 3.93
C VAL A 16 0.12 -1.35 3.69
N ALA A 17 -0.32 -0.54 4.63
CA ALA A 17 -0.23 0.92 4.59
C ALA A 17 -0.09 1.47 6.03
N PRO A 18 0.44 2.69 6.18
CA PRO A 18 0.41 3.40 7.45
C PRO A 18 -1.01 3.75 7.89
N GLU A 19 -1.15 4.22 9.13
CA GLU A 19 -2.41 4.78 9.63
C GLU A 19 -2.91 5.89 8.70
N PRO A 20 -4.18 5.86 8.27
CA PRO A 20 -4.72 6.86 7.36
C PRO A 20 -4.67 8.26 7.97
N LEU A 21 -4.19 9.22 7.19
CA LEU A 21 -4.22 10.62 7.60
C LEU A 21 -5.67 11.13 7.63
N GLY A 22 -6.07 11.69 8.77
CA GLY A 22 -7.30 12.45 8.91
C GLY A 22 -7.33 13.69 8.01
N ARG A 23 -8.52 14.24 7.76
CA ARG A 23 -8.70 15.40 6.87
C ARG A 23 -7.91 16.60 7.37
N GLU A 24 -7.94 16.82 8.68
CA GLU A 24 -7.25 17.87 9.42
C GLU A 24 -5.72 17.82 9.28
N HIS A 25 -5.15 16.64 8.95
CA HIS A 25 -3.73 16.48 8.70
C HIS A 25 -3.34 16.77 7.24
N LEU A 26 -4.31 16.73 6.32
CA LEU A 26 -4.09 16.98 4.89
C LEU A 26 -4.38 18.43 4.52
N VAL A 27 -5.44 18.97 5.10
CA VAL A 27 -5.87 20.36 4.93
C VAL A 27 -6.18 20.88 6.33
N PRO A 28 -5.20 21.48 7.02
CA PRO A 28 -5.43 22.04 8.34
C PRO A 28 -6.53 23.10 8.24
N ASP A 29 -7.62 22.95 9.01
CA ASP A 29 -8.71 23.92 9.05
C ASP A 29 -8.31 25.22 9.80
N LYS A 30 -7.12 25.22 10.41
CA LYS A 30 -6.58 26.31 11.22
C LYS A 30 -5.14 26.57 10.83
N ASP A 31 -4.83 27.82 10.51
CA ASP A 31 -3.49 28.27 10.12
C ASP A 31 -2.56 28.52 11.32
N GLU A 32 -2.86 27.93 12.48
CA GLU A 32 -1.99 28.07 13.66
C GLU A 32 -0.81 27.11 13.53
N ASP A 33 0.41 27.61 13.74
CA ASP A 33 1.67 26.85 13.59
C ASP A 33 1.66 25.48 14.29
N PHE A 34 0.95 25.40 15.42
CA PHE A 34 0.77 24.15 16.17
C PHE A 34 0.10 23.06 15.33
N TYR A 35 -1.03 23.36 14.67
CA TYR A 35 -1.78 22.39 13.87
C TYR A 35 -1.03 22.01 12.59
N ILE A 36 -0.35 22.97 11.97
CA ILE A 36 0.48 22.72 10.78
C ILE A 36 1.64 21.78 11.13
N LYS A 37 2.31 22.03 12.25
CA LYS A 37 3.41 21.19 12.72
C LYS A 37 2.94 19.77 13.04
N GLU A 38 1.77 19.63 13.65
CA GLU A 38 1.20 18.32 13.96
C GLU A 38 0.84 17.53 12.69
N ALA A 39 0.20 18.19 11.72
CA ALA A 39 -0.07 17.62 10.40
C ALA A 39 1.22 17.14 9.70
N ALA A 40 2.27 17.96 9.73
CA ALA A 40 3.57 17.61 9.15
C ALA A 40 4.22 16.40 9.86
N ASN A 41 4.16 16.34 11.20
CA ASN A 41 4.68 15.21 11.97
C ASN A 41 3.94 13.91 11.64
N MET A 42 2.61 13.97 11.52
CA MET A 42 1.78 12.83 11.13
C MET A 42 2.14 12.34 9.72
N PHE A 43 2.36 13.26 8.78
CA PHE A 43 2.77 12.93 7.43
C PHE A 43 4.15 12.23 7.39
N VAL A 44 5.13 12.73 8.13
CA VAL A 44 6.47 12.11 8.22
C VAL A 44 6.37 10.68 8.78
N ARG A 45 5.61 10.48 9.86
CA ARG A 45 5.40 9.14 10.44
C ARG A 45 4.74 8.18 9.47
N ALA A 46 3.73 8.64 8.73
CA ALA A 46 3.07 7.83 7.72
C ALA A 46 4.05 7.44 6.60
N LEU A 47 4.91 8.36 6.18
CA LEU A 47 5.95 8.10 5.19
C LEU A 47 6.98 7.07 5.69
N ASP A 48 7.49 7.23 6.91
CA ASP A 48 8.45 6.28 7.50
C ASP A 48 7.84 4.89 7.64
N CYS A 49 6.59 4.80 8.12
CA CYS A 49 5.88 3.54 8.24
C CYS A 49 5.64 2.89 6.88
N SER A 50 5.25 3.65 5.85
CA SER A 50 5.06 3.14 4.49
C SER A 50 6.34 2.53 3.88
N GLN A 51 7.51 3.00 4.31
CA GLN A 51 8.80 2.51 3.83
C GLN A 51 9.35 1.34 4.66
N SER A 52 8.72 1.02 5.80
CA SER A 52 9.15 -0.05 6.68
C SER A 52 9.15 -1.42 5.99
N SER A 53 10.10 -2.27 6.38
CA SER A 53 10.21 -3.64 5.87
C SER A 53 8.98 -4.47 6.22
N GLU A 54 8.33 -4.19 7.34
CA GLU A 54 7.12 -4.87 7.78
C GLU A 54 5.96 -4.64 6.81
N VAL A 55 5.64 -3.38 6.51
CA VAL A 55 4.57 -3.00 5.57
C VAL A 55 4.84 -3.58 4.19
N LYS A 56 6.08 -3.49 3.72
CA LYS A 56 6.54 -4.04 2.43
C LYS A 56 6.40 -5.56 2.36
N SER A 57 6.85 -6.28 3.40
CA SER A 57 6.74 -7.74 3.49
C SER A 57 5.28 -8.19 3.52
N ARG A 58 4.44 -7.47 4.29
CA ARG A 58 3.00 -7.76 4.35
C ARG A 58 2.31 -7.55 3.01
N ALA A 59 2.63 -6.45 2.31
CA ALA A 59 2.12 -6.18 0.98
C ALA A 59 2.50 -7.29 -0.02
N LEU A 60 3.75 -7.77 0.03
CA LEU A 60 4.20 -8.87 -0.79
C LEU A 60 3.45 -10.18 -0.48
N GLN A 61 3.26 -10.51 0.79
CA GLN A 61 2.52 -11.71 1.20
C GLN A 61 1.09 -11.70 0.66
N ILE A 62 0.38 -10.57 0.79
CA ILE A 62 -0.99 -10.45 0.31
C ILE A 62 -1.02 -10.51 -1.22
N SER A 63 -0.09 -9.82 -1.90
CA SER A 63 0.05 -9.86 -3.35
C SER A 63 0.26 -11.29 -3.87
N ASN A 64 1.12 -12.07 -3.23
CA ASN A 64 1.34 -13.47 -3.60
C ASN A 64 0.09 -14.34 -3.34
N LYS A 65 -0.64 -14.14 -2.23
CA LYS A 65 -1.89 -14.88 -1.95
C LYS A 65 -2.95 -14.61 -3.02
N LEU A 66 -3.19 -13.33 -3.31
CA LEU A 66 -4.16 -12.92 -4.34
C LEU A 66 -3.76 -13.44 -5.73
N SER A 67 -2.46 -13.43 -6.03
CA SER A 67 -1.94 -14.04 -7.26
C SER A 67 -2.29 -15.51 -7.33
N ASN A 68 -1.99 -16.28 -6.29
CA ASN A 68 -2.21 -17.73 -6.27
C ASN A 68 -3.70 -18.08 -6.39
N GLU A 69 -4.58 -17.35 -5.71
CA GLU A 69 -6.03 -17.51 -5.83
C GLU A 69 -6.50 -17.21 -7.26
N LEU A 70 -6.01 -16.14 -7.87
CA LEU A 70 -6.34 -15.79 -9.27
C LEU A 70 -5.88 -16.87 -10.26
N HIS A 71 -4.70 -17.45 -10.06
CA HIS A 71 -4.20 -18.56 -10.89
C HIS A 71 -4.98 -19.85 -10.65
N GLY A 72 -5.44 -20.11 -9.42
CA GLY A 72 -6.31 -21.24 -9.10
C GLY A 72 -7.68 -21.13 -9.77
N LEU A 73 -8.30 -19.95 -9.71
CA LEU A 73 -9.59 -19.68 -10.36
C LEU A 73 -9.53 -19.81 -11.90
N ARG A 74 -8.40 -19.45 -12.52
CA ARG A 74 -8.18 -19.64 -13.96
C ARG A 74 -8.14 -21.11 -14.39
N GLN A 75 -7.72 -22.02 -13.50
CA GLN A 75 -7.66 -23.46 -13.82
C GLN A 75 -9.01 -24.15 -13.63
N THR A 76 -9.93 -23.55 -12.86
CA THR A 76 -11.22 -24.17 -12.54
C THR A 76 -12.36 -23.82 -13.48
N ASN A 77 -12.25 -22.80 -14.35
CA ASN A 77 -13.31 -22.46 -15.32
C ASN A 77 -12.75 -21.81 -16.60
N PRO A 78 -12.74 -22.49 -17.76
CA PRO A 78 -12.33 -21.89 -19.03
C PRO A 78 -13.40 -20.95 -19.65
N GLY A 79 -14.57 -20.78 -19.01
CA GLY A 79 -15.72 -20.04 -19.57
C GLY A 79 -15.94 -18.61 -19.05
N ASP A 80 -15.41 -18.24 -17.88
CA ASP A 80 -15.72 -16.96 -17.21
C ASP A 80 -14.45 -16.16 -16.88
N SER A 81 -13.90 -15.45 -17.86
CA SER A 81 -12.72 -14.59 -17.64
C SER A 81 -13.08 -13.10 -17.71
N ASN A 82 -13.71 -12.59 -16.66
CA ASN A 82 -13.98 -11.15 -16.48
C ASN A 82 -12.88 -10.39 -15.69
N PHE A 83 -11.71 -10.99 -15.46
CA PHE A 83 -10.60 -10.29 -14.79
C PHE A 83 -9.68 -9.61 -15.80
N GLY A 84 -9.77 -8.28 -15.86
CA GLY A 84 -9.03 -7.44 -16.80
C GLY A 84 -7.52 -7.35 -16.51
N PRO A 85 -6.72 -6.93 -17.51
CA PRO A 85 -5.25 -6.81 -17.42
C PRO A 85 -4.76 -5.85 -16.33
N SER A 86 -5.61 -4.92 -15.86
CA SER A 86 -5.26 -3.92 -14.84
C SER A 86 -4.88 -4.56 -13.48
N THR A 87 -5.58 -5.61 -13.05
CA THR A 87 -5.31 -6.26 -11.76
C THR A 87 -3.97 -7.00 -11.75
N LEU A 88 -3.55 -7.56 -12.89
CA LEU A 88 -2.28 -8.27 -13.03
C LEU A 88 -1.08 -7.31 -13.05
N LEU A 89 -1.25 -6.12 -13.63
CA LEU A 89 -0.19 -5.10 -13.67
C LEU A 89 0.10 -4.56 -12.26
N SER A 90 -0.93 -4.29 -11.46
CA SER A 90 -0.76 -3.77 -10.09
C SER A 90 -0.04 -4.75 -9.17
N VAL A 91 -0.37 -6.04 -9.24
CA VAL A 91 0.26 -7.12 -8.45
C VAL A 91 1.75 -7.27 -8.81
N ASN A 92 2.06 -7.24 -10.11
CA ASN A 92 3.44 -7.36 -10.59
C ASN A 92 4.28 -6.12 -10.24
N TRP A 93 3.68 -4.93 -10.24
CA TRP A 93 4.38 -3.69 -9.88
C TRP A 93 4.80 -3.69 -8.40
N VAL A 94 3.91 -4.06 -7.48
CA VAL A 94 4.25 -4.19 -6.04
C VAL A 94 5.39 -5.20 -5.83
N LYS A 95 5.36 -6.31 -6.57
CA LYS A 95 6.41 -7.34 -6.48
C LYS A 95 7.75 -6.83 -7.01
N LYS A 96 7.74 -6.04 -8.09
CA LYS A 96 8.94 -5.42 -8.67
C LYS A 96 9.57 -4.41 -7.73
N ASP A 97 8.80 -3.45 -7.22
CA ASP A 97 9.28 -2.41 -6.30
C ASP A 97 9.88 -3.02 -5.02
N TYR A 98 9.27 -4.09 -4.49
CA TYR A 98 9.82 -4.80 -3.33
C TYR A 98 11.19 -5.43 -3.63
N LEU A 99 11.33 -6.13 -4.77
CA LEU A 99 12.58 -6.78 -5.15
C LEU A 99 13.69 -5.75 -5.42
N GLU A 100 13.37 -4.63 -6.05
CA GLU A 100 14.31 -3.53 -6.25
C GLU A 100 14.74 -2.90 -4.92
N SER A 101 13.83 -2.79 -3.95
CA SER A 101 14.14 -2.30 -2.61
C SER A 101 15.06 -3.22 -1.80
N LEU A 102 15.06 -4.53 -2.07
CA LEU A 102 16.00 -5.48 -1.46
C LEU A 102 17.39 -5.37 -2.07
N HIS A 103 17.47 -5.17 -3.40
CA HIS A 103 18.74 -5.07 -4.12
C HIS A 103 19.51 -3.78 -3.76
N ASN A 104 18.79 -2.69 -3.50
CA ASN A 104 19.38 -1.40 -3.13
C ASN A 104 19.79 -1.30 -1.64
N ASN A 105 19.42 -2.28 -0.81
CA ASN A 105 19.81 -2.35 0.61
C ASN A 105 20.91 -3.39 0.89
N SER A 106 21.60 -3.89 -0.15
CA SER A 106 22.81 -4.68 0.04
C SER A 106 23.90 -3.77 0.64
N PRO A 107 24.50 -4.11 1.80
CA PRO A 107 25.64 -3.35 2.30
C PRO A 107 26.73 -3.39 1.22
N MET A 108 27.30 -2.24 0.86
CA MET A 108 28.57 -2.24 0.12
C MET A 108 29.59 -3.01 0.96
N GLU A 109 30.08 -4.12 0.43
CA GLU A 109 31.27 -4.81 0.93
C GLU A 109 32.50 -3.87 0.94
#